data_AF-A0A1E3LW49-F1
#
_entry.id   AF-A0A1E3LW49-F1
#
_cell.length_a   1.000
_cell.length_b   1.000
_cell.length_c   1.000
_cell.angle_alpha   90.00
_cell.angle_beta   90.00
_cell.angle_gamma   90.00
#
_symmetry.space_group_name_H-M   'P 1'
#
loop_
_entity.id
_entity.type
_entity.pdbx_description
1 polymer ?
#
loop_
_entity_poly.entity_id
_entity_poly.type
_entity_poly.pdbx_seq_one_letter_code
_entity_poly.pdbx_strand_id
1 'polypeptide(L)'
;MSRFRPSPGDIAAIREAARREANFDHVGEVVLETGRRQSLTNGDASINFALISDDPEWTDTDLDDHEPWSAFTRGVELSDEGRGRFDFYIRRRGDPHRDLHGNISIDVENGHIVRIYGYPDSYPLAGS
;
A
#
# COMPACT_ATOMS: atom_id res chain seq x y z
N MET A 1 -4.61 -20.48 2.40
CA MET A 1 -4.64 -19.01 2.41
C MET A 1 -4.71 -18.48 0.98
N SER A 2 -5.58 -17.52 0.74
CA SER A 2 -5.77 -16.90 -0.59
C SER A 2 -4.64 -15.91 -0.88
N ARG A 3 -4.29 -15.73 -2.15
CA ARG A 3 -3.23 -14.81 -2.57
C ARG A 3 -3.79 -13.77 -3.52
N PHE A 4 -3.56 -12.50 -3.24
CA PHE A 4 -3.86 -11.42 -4.17
C PHE A 4 -2.65 -11.14 -5.05
N ARG A 5 -2.87 -11.08 -6.35
CA ARG A 5 -1.86 -10.60 -7.30
C ARG A 5 -2.49 -9.48 -8.12
N PRO A 6 -2.00 -8.24 -8.04
CA PRO A 6 -2.60 -7.13 -8.74
C PRO A 6 -2.52 -7.35 -10.25
N SER A 7 -3.64 -7.10 -10.93
CA SER A 7 -3.71 -7.08 -12.38
C SER A 7 -2.98 -5.86 -12.96
N PRO A 8 -2.72 -5.81 -14.28
CA PRO A 8 -2.20 -4.60 -14.90
C PRO A 8 -3.07 -3.36 -14.67
N GLY A 9 -4.40 -3.54 -14.59
CA GLY A 9 -5.35 -2.46 -14.28
C GLY A 9 -5.19 -1.96 -12.85
N ASP A 10 -5.06 -2.87 -11.88
CA ASP A 10 -4.80 -2.52 -10.48
C ASP A 10 -3.49 -1.75 -10.33
N ILE A 11 -2.42 -2.21 -10.98
CA ILE A 11 -1.11 -1.55 -10.96
C ILE A 11 -1.23 -0.13 -11.55
N ALA A 12 -2.00 0.05 -12.62
CA ALA A 12 -2.23 1.37 -13.22
C ALA A 12 -3.01 2.29 -12.26
N ALA A 13 -4.06 1.79 -11.61
CA ALA A 13 -4.85 2.56 -10.66
C ALA A 13 -4.03 3.01 -9.44
N ILE A 14 -3.22 2.12 -8.86
CA ILE A 14 -2.34 2.46 -7.72
C ILE A 14 -1.32 3.52 -8.12
N ARG A 15 -0.70 3.38 -9.31
CA ARG A 15 0.26 4.37 -9.81
C ARG A 15 -0.38 5.73 -10.08
N GLU A 16 -1.59 5.76 -10.61
CA GLU A 16 -2.32 7.00 -10.86
C GLU A 16 -2.74 7.69 -9.55
N ALA A 17 -3.17 6.93 -8.53
CA ALA A 17 -3.45 7.48 -7.20
C ALA A 17 -2.18 8.07 -6.56
N ALA A 18 -1.07 7.32 -6.58
CA ALA A 18 0.22 7.83 -6.11
C ALA A 18 0.68 9.06 -6.90
N ARG A 19 0.32 9.12 -8.19
CA ARG A 19 0.60 10.26 -9.05
C ARG A 19 -0.06 11.55 -8.58
N ARG A 20 -1.34 11.44 -8.23
CA ARG A 20 -2.14 12.55 -7.73
C ARG A 20 -1.67 12.96 -6.34
N GLU A 21 -1.45 11.98 -5.45
CA GLU A 21 -1.02 12.20 -4.07
C GLU A 21 0.30 12.98 -3.99
N ALA A 22 1.31 12.56 -4.77
CA ALA A 22 2.61 13.23 -4.74
C ALA A 22 2.65 14.55 -5.52
N ASN A 23 1.53 15.02 -6.10
CA ASN A 23 1.47 16.19 -6.97
C ASN A 23 2.59 16.18 -8.04
N PHE A 24 2.55 15.16 -8.91
CA PHE A 24 3.66 14.80 -9.80
C PHE A 24 4.19 15.90 -10.71
N ASP A 25 3.40 16.93 -11.02
CA ASP A 25 3.84 18.07 -11.83
C ASP A 25 5.03 18.82 -11.17
N HIS A 26 5.31 18.53 -9.90
CA HIS A 26 6.49 19.02 -9.18
C HIS A 26 7.57 17.96 -8.88
N VAL A 27 7.25 16.66 -8.91
CA VAL A 27 8.15 15.60 -8.39
C VAL A 27 8.85 14.80 -9.50
N GLY A 28 8.25 14.69 -10.69
CA GLY A 28 8.81 13.92 -11.81
C GLY A 28 8.57 12.41 -11.66
N GLU A 29 9.61 11.58 -11.77
CA GLU A 29 9.47 10.13 -11.60
C GLU A 29 9.46 9.72 -10.12
N VAL A 30 8.52 8.86 -9.71
CA VAL A 30 8.47 8.31 -8.34
C VAL A 30 8.77 6.82 -8.29
N VAL A 31 9.05 6.36 -7.08
CA VAL A 31 9.15 4.96 -6.66
C VAL A 31 8.12 4.74 -5.56
N LEU A 32 7.49 3.56 -5.59
CA LEU A 32 6.65 3.06 -4.51
C LEU A 32 7.45 2.08 -3.66
N GLU A 33 7.43 2.27 -2.36
CA GLU A 33 7.94 1.32 -1.38
C GLU A 33 6.77 0.79 -0.55
N THR A 34 6.69 -0.53 -0.38
CA THR A 34 5.62 -1.16 0.40
C THR A 34 5.97 -1.04 1.88
N GLY A 35 5.07 -0.50 2.69
CA GLY A 35 5.24 -0.50 4.15
C GLY A 35 5.18 -1.92 4.70
N ARG A 36 6.16 -2.31 5.50
CA ARG A 36 6.09 -3.46 6.39
C ARG A 36 5.83 -2.93 7.79
N ARG A 37 4.71 -3.33 8.38
CA ARG A 37 4.33 -2.91 9.73
C ARG A 37 4.55 -4.04 10.72
N GLN A 38 4.81 -3.68 11.96
CA GLN A 38 4.87 -4.59 13.10
C GLN A 38 3.71 -4.32 14.03
N SER A 39 3.09 -5.39 14.52
CA SER A 39 2.06 -5.33 15.56
C SER A 39 2.70 -5.01 16.91
N LEU A 40 2.15 -4.00 17.58
CA LEU A 40 2.57 -3.56 18.90
C LEU A 40 2.08 -4.49 20.01
N THR A 41 1.17 -5.43 19.68
CA THR A 41 0.60 -6.37 20.66
C THR A 41 1.38 -7.68 20.74
N ASN A 42 1.87 -8.20 19.62
CA ASN A 42 2.52 -9.51 19.55
C ASN A 42 3.90 -9.49 18.85
N GLY A 43 4.30 -8.39 18.22
CA GLY A 43 5.59 -8.25 17.53
C GLY A 43 5.66 -8.87 16.13
N ASP A 44 4.58 -9.46 15.63
CA ASP A 44 4.53 -10.00 14.27
C ASP A 44 4.57 -8.87 13.24
N ALA A 45 5.21 -9.11 12.09
CA ALA A 45 5.40 -8.09 11.07
C ALA A 45 5.05 -8.59 9.67
N SER A 46 4.36 -7.74 8.91
CA SER A 46 3.81 -8.07 7.60
C SER A 46 3.63 -6.83 6.73
N ILE A 47 3.68 -7.01 5.40
CA ILE A 47 3.23 -5.98 4.45
C ILE A 47 1.71 -5.96 4.28
N ASN A 48 1.02 -7.07 4.59
CA ASN A 48 -0.43 -7.12 4.71
C ASN A 48 -0.81 -6.97 6.18
N PHE A 49 -1.34 -5.80 6.56
CA PHE A 49 -1.61 -5.49 7.95
C PHE A 49 -2.80 -6.26 8.51
N ALA A 50 -3.70 -6.73 7.63
CA ALA A 50 -4.82 -7.60 7.99
C ALA A 50 -4.37 -9.00 8.48
N LEU A 51 -3.08 -9.33 8.41
CA LEU A 51 -2.52 -10.56 8.99
C LEU A 51 -2.02 -10.39 10.43
N ILE A 52 -1.85 -9.16 10.89
CA ILE A 52 -1.18 -8.84 12.16
C ILE A 52 -2.01 -7.92 13.07
N SER A 53 -3.15 -7.42 12.59
CA SER A 53 -4.04 -6.54 13.33
C SER A 53 -5.50 -6.77 12.90
N ASP A 54 -6.39 -6.78 13.89
CA ASP A 54 -7.84 -6.73 13.72
C ASP A 54 -8.41 -5.32 13.93
N ASP A 55 -7.57 -4.35 14.32
CA ASP A 55 -7.99 -2.96 14.50
C ASP A 55 -8.31 -2.33 13.13
N PRO A 56 -9.56 -1.90 12.87
CA PRO A 56 -9.92 -1.25 11.62
C PRO A 56 -9.16 0.05 11.38
N GLU A 57 -8.68 0.69 12.45
CA GLU A 57 -7.89 1.90 12.43
C GLU A 57 -6.41 1.62 12.68
N TRP A 58 -5.95 0.35 12.64
CA TRP A 58 -4.55 -0.15 12.72
C TRP A 58 -3.64 0.54 13.75
N THR A 59 -4.20 1.13 14.80
CA THR A 59 -3.49 1.95 15.77
C THR A 59 -2.56 1.11 16.66
N ASP A 60 -2.78 -0.21 16.64
CA ASP A 60 -1.96 -1.23 17.27
C ASP A 60 -0.80 -1.72 16.39
N THR A 61 -0.48 -1.02 15.29
CA THR A 61 0.68 -1.32 14.43
C THR A 61 1.54 -0.09 14.21
N ASP A 62 2.85 -0.29 14.06
CA ASP A 62 3.78 0.75 13.67
C ASP A 62 4.57 0.35 12.43
N LEU A 63 5.12 1.34 11.72
CA LEU A 63 6.03 1.10 10.61
C LEU A 63 7.33 0.46 11.12
N ASP A 64 7.64 -0.73 10.63
CA ASP A 64 8.86 -1.48 10.97
C ASP A 64 9.96 -1.25 9.92
N ASP A 65 9.61 -1.45 8.64
CA ASP A 65 10.55 -1.31 7.52
C ASP A 65 9.81 -1.05 6.20
N HIS A 66 10.57 -0.97 5.11
CA HIS A 66 10.07 -0.85 3.74
C HIS A 66 10.53 -2.04 2.88
N GLU A 67 9.60 -2.57 2.10
CA GLU A 67 9.84 -3.61 1.11
C GLU A 67 9.75 -3.03 -0.31
N PRO A 68 10.48 -3.58 -1.30
CA PRO A 68 10.37 -3.10 -2.67
C PRO A 68 8.94 -3.30 -3.21
N TRP A 69 8.50 -2.47 -4.15
CA TRP A 69 7.22 -2.64 -4.88
C TRP A 69 7.00 -4.05 -5.45
N SER A 70 8.08 -4.78 -5.75
CA SER A 70 8.04 -6.16 -6.20
C SER A 70 7.58 -7.16 -5.14
N ALA A 71 7.68 -6.84 -3.85
CA ALA A 71 7.13 -7.66 -2.77
C ALA A 71 5.60 -7.74 -2.89
N PHE A 72 4.95 -6.62 -3.17
CA PHE A 72 3.51 -6.57 -3.43
C PHE A 72 3.11 -7.19 -4.78
N THR A 73 3.75 -6.75 -5.87
CA THR A 73 3.31 -7.15 -7.24
C THR A 73 3.60 -8.59 -7.63
N ARG A 74 4.49 -9.30 -6.92
CA ARG A 74 4.69 -10.75 -7.08
C ARG A 74 3.52 -11.57 -6.51
N GLY A 75 2.67 -10.94 -5.71
CA GLY A 75 1.50 -11.54 -5.09
C GLY A 75 1.70 -11.69 -3.58
N VAL A 76 0.68 -11.32 -2.84
CA VAL A 76 0.68 -11.20 -1.37
C VAL A 76 -0.39 -12.09 -0.78
N GLU A 77 -0.08 -12.65 0.38
CA GLU A 77 -1.03 -13.42 1.16
C GLU A 77 -2.13 -12.51 1.73
N LEU A 78 -3.37 -12.98 1.63
CA LEU A 78 -4.53 -12.36 2.26
C LEU A 78 -4.84 -13.06 3.59
N SER A 79 -5.57 -12.38 4.46
CA SER A 79 -6.11 -13.02 5.66
C SER A 79 -7.06 -14.16 5.29
N ASP A 80 -7.42 -14.99 6.27
CA ASP A 80 -8.36 -16.10 6.06
C ASP A 80 -9.75 -15.62 5.60
N GLU A 81 -10.10 -14.37 5.89
CA GLU A 81 -11.32 -13.71 5.42
C GLU A 81 -11.16 -13.04 4.04
N GLY A 82 -10.01 -13.24 3.38
CA GLY A 82 -9.72 -12.66 2.07
C GLY A 82 -9.44 -11.15 2.10
N ARG A 83 -9.04 -10.60 3.26
CA ARG A 83 -8.73 -9.17 3.41
C ARG A 83 -7.24 -8.90 3.21
N GLY A 84 -6.95 -7.74 2.63
CA GLY A 84 -5.61 -7.21 2.50
C GLY A 84 -5.59 -5.71 2.72
N ARG A 85 -4.62 -5.21 3.48
CA ARG A 85 -4.37 -3.77 3.66
C ARG A 85 -2.90 -3.48 3.54
N PHE A 86 -2.54 -2.50 2.71
CA PHE A 86 -1.16 -2.23 2.32
C PHE A 86 -0.92 -0.72 2.23
N ASP A 87 0.23 -0.28 2.73
CA ASP A 87 0.73 1.09 2.55
C ASP A 87 1.81 1.14 1.49
N PHE A 88 1.78 2.19 0.68
CA PHE A 88 2.82 2.52 -0.29
C PHE A 88 3.34 3.93 -0.04
N TYR A 89 4.62 4.01 0.28
CA TYR A 89 5.34 5.26 0.48
C TYR A 89 5.86 5.75 -0.88
N ILE A 90 5.58 7.01 -1.19
CA ILE A 90 5.91 7.62 -2.47
C ILE A 90 7.16 8.45 -2.29
N ARG A 91 8.23 8.08 -2.99
CA ARG A 91 9.51 8.79 -2.97
C ARG A 91 9.92 9.19 -4.38
N ARG A 92 10.67 10.27 -4.52
CA ARG A 92 11.20 10.67 -5.82
C ARG A 92 12.30 9.69 -6.24
N ARG A 93 12.28 9.27 -7.51
CA ARG A 93 13.33 8.40 -8.06
C ARG A 93 14.65 9.17 -8.10
N GLY A 94 15.70 8.55 -7.56
CA GLY A 94 17.05 9.11 -7.58
C GLY A 94 17.28 10.22 -6.56
N ASP A 95 16.33 10.47 -5.65
CA ASP A 95 16.55 11.38 -4.54
C ASP A 95 17.50 10.76 -3.51
N PRO A 96 18.70 11.35 -3.28
CA PRO A 96 19.66 10.83 -2.32
C PRO A 96 19.18 10.95 -0.86
N HIS A 97 18.26 11.87 -0.57
CA HIS A 97 17.70 12.05 0.77
C HIS A 97 16.55 11.08 1.04
N ARG A 98 16.03 10.44 -0.01
CA ARG A 98 14.85 9.57 0.04
C ARG A 98 13.69 10.30 0.72
N ASP A 99 13.44 11.55 0.40
CA ASP A 99 12.35 12.31 1.01
C ASP A 99 11.00 11.65 0.71
N LEU A 100 10.12 11.69 1.71
CA LEU A 100 8.75 11.21 1.56
C LEU A 100 7.90 12.28 0.91
N HIS A 101 7.31 11.97 -0.24
CA HIS A 101 6.45 12.89 -0.99
C HIS A 101 4.95 12.62 -0.78
N GLY A 102 4.61 11.60 0.01
CA GLY A 102 3.24 11.20 0.32
C GLY A 102 3.14 9.69 0.50
N ASN A 103 1.96 9.23 0.85
CA ASN A 103 1.66 7.80 0.91
C ASN A 103 0.25 7.57 0.39
N ILE A 104 0.06 6.40 -0.21
CA ILE A 104 -1.27 5.87 -0.46
C ILE A 104 -1.39 4.52 0.22
N SER A 105 -2.61 4.16 0.56
CA SER A 105 -2.99 2.90 1.14
C SER A 105 -4.05 2.26 0.26
N ILE A 106 -4.11 0.94 0.27
CA ILE A 106 -5.15 0.20 -0.45
C ILE A 106 -5.81 -0.83 0.47
N ASP A 107 -7.09 -1.07 0.20
CA ASP A 107 -7.82 -2.21 0.75
C ASP A 107 -8.16 -3.19 -0.36
N VAL A 108 -7.97 -4.47 -0.06
CA VAL A 108 -8.30 -5.62 -0.90
C VAL A 108 -9.31 -6.47 -0.15
N GLU A 109 -10.38 -6.84 -0.83
CA GLU A 109 -11.36 -7.81 -0.34
C GLU A 109 -11.62 -8.86 -1.42
N ASN A 110 -11.57 -10.13 -1.03
CA ASN A 110 -11.83 -11.28 -1.92
C ASN A 110 -11.02 -11.25 -3.22
N GLY A 111 -9.78 -10.73 -3.17
CA GLY A 111 -8.89 -10.65 -4.32
C GLY A 111 -9.12 -9.45 -5.25
N HIS A 112 -9.91 -8.46 -4.83
CA HIS A 112 -10.16 -7.22 -5.57
C HIS A 112 -9.77 -6.00 -4.75
N ILE A 113 -9.14 -5.00 -5.36
CA ILE A 113 -8.96 -3.70 -4.71
C ILE A 113 -10.34 -3.05 -4.59
N VAL A 114 -10.76 -2.75 -3.36
CA VAL A 114 -12.03 -2.08 -3.07
C VAL A 114 -11.83 -0.60 -2.73
N ARG A 115 -10.62 -0.21 -2.33
CA ARG A 115 -10.31 1.17 -1.96
C ARG A 115 -8.85 1.52 -2.24
N ILE A 116 -8.60 2.75 -2.71
CA ILE A 116 -7.28 3.39 -2.76
C ILE A 116 -7.44 4.79 -2.17
N TYR A 117 -6.59 5.16 -1.22
CA TYR A 117 -6.69 6.43 -0.51
C TYR A 117 -5.30 6.96 -0.13
N GLY A 118 -5.12 8.27 -0.19
CA GLY A 118 -3.96 8.98 0.37
C GLY A 118 -4.38 9.82 1.57
N TYR A 119 -3.51 10.70 2.04
CA TYR A 119 -3.82 11.61 3.13
C TYR A 119 -3.88 13.06 2.61
N PRO A 120 -5.04 13.75 2.63
CA PRO A 120 -6.32 13.40 3.23
C PRO A 120 -7.37 12.78 2.26
N ASP A 121 -7.00 12.51 1.00
CA ASP A 121 -7.96 12.28 -0.08
C ASP A 121 -8.20 10.80 -0.42
N SER A 122 -9.44 10.44 -0.78
CA SER A 122 -9.78 9.11 -1.33
C SER A 122 -9.90 9.17 -2.85
N TYR A 123 -9.32 8.19 -3.55
CA TYR A 123 -9.26 8.18 -5.02
C TYR A 123 -10.25 7.16 -5.60
N PRO A 124 -11.17 7.58 -6.49
CA PRO A 124 -12.13 6.65 -7.09
C PRO A 124 -11.42 5.63 -7.99
N LEU A 125 -11.82 4.36 -7.87
CA LEU A 125 -11.41 3.29 -8.79
C LEU A 125 -12.00 3.59 -10.17
N ALA A 126 -11.17 3.54 -11.21
CA ALA A 126 -11.61 3.82 -12.57
C ALA A 126 -12.44 2.64 -13.12
N GLY A 127 -13.76 2.85 -13.23
CA GLY A 127 -14.68 1.98 -13.97
C GLY A 127 -15.05 0.67 -13.27
N SER A 128 -16.14 0.71 -12.50
CA SER A 128 -16.96 -0.46 -12.19
C SER A 128 -17.82 -0.88 -13.38
#